data_AF-A0A9P8KTS0-F1
#
_entry.id   AF-A0A9P8KTS0-F1
#
_cell.length_a   1.000
_cell.length_b   1.000
_cell.length_c   1.000
_cell.angle_alpha   90.00
_cell.angle_beta   90.00
_cell.angle_gamma   90.00
#
_symmetry.space_group_name_H-M   'P 1'
#
loop_
_entity.id
_entity.type
_entity.pdbx_description
1 polymer ?
#
loop_
_entity_poly.entity_id
_entity_poly.type
_entity_poly.pdbx_seq_one_letter_code
_entity_poly.pdbx_strand_id
1 'polypeptide(L)'
;MFTMDMDFESYHHNYAFTLQKYLRLQQQHEQLCNNLEQIRPRTASTGTLSTISSPSTSPVRSSILTSSRRHSRSGGPSRRGSRQPRQSNNGWEDQLDTILDEETIYQISAEEQRLFDVNESIKRALTELLNCDAVRNDMTTRMWAQARLMETEKELRSGRRRRSSPSRE
;
A
#
# COMPACT_ATOMS: atom_id res chain seq x y z
N MET A 1 6.30 -49.66 -20.94
CA MET A 1 6.19 -48.21 -21.22
C MET A 1 4.98 -47.71 -20.42
N PHE A 2 5.13 -47.52 -19.10
CA PHE A 2 4.01 -47.24 -18.17
C PHE A 2 4.44 -46.40 -16.95
N THR A 3 5.48 -45.59 -17.09
CA THR A 3 6.06 -44.82 -15.97
C THR A 3 6.03 -43.30 -16.15
N MET A 4 5.39 -42.77 -17.22
CA MET A 4 5.35 -41.31 -17.45
C MET A 4 4.06 -40.61 -17.01
N ASP A 5 2.99 -41.34 -16.70
CA ASP A 5 1.71 -40.72 -16.29
C ASP A 5 1.66 -40.32 -14.81
N MET A 6 2.41 -41.02 -13.93
CA MET A 6 2.40 -40.77 -12.47
C MET A 6 3.07 -39.45 -12.07
N ASP A 7 4.11 -39.03 -12.81
CA ASP A 7 4.83 -37.80 -12.50
C ASP A 7 3.97 -36.57 -12.83
N PHE A 8 3.26 -36.59 -13.96
CA PHE A 8 2.40 -35.47 -14.39
C PHE A 8 1.26 -35.17 -13.42
N GLU A 9 0.58 -36.19 -12.91
CA GLU A 9 -0.49 -36.03 -11.91
C GLU A 9 0.05 -35.48 -10.58
N SER A 10 1.24 -35.92 -10.16
CA SER A 10 1.88 -35.43 -8.93
C SER A 10 2.26 -33.95 -9.02
N TYR A 11 2.80 -33.50 -10.16
CA TYR A 11 3.13 -32.08 -10.38
C TYR A 11 1.91 -31.17 -10.37
N HIS A 12 0.81 -31.61 -10.99
CA HIS A 12 -0.44 -30.88 -10.97
C HIS A 12 -1.09 -30.86 -9.58
N HIS A 13 -0.98 -31.95 -8.83
CA HIS A 13 -1.48 -32.01 -7.46
C HIS A 13 -0.72 -31.06 -6.53
N ASN A 14 0.61 -31.00 -6.65
CA ASN A 14 1.44 -30.07 -5.86
C ASN A 14 1.13 -28.60 -6.19
N TYR A 15 0.97 -28.27 -7.47
CA TYR A 15 0.53 -26.94 -7.91
C TYR A 15 -0.84 -26.58 -7.32
N ALA A 16 -1.84 -27.46 -7.48
CA ALA A 16 -3.20 -27.21 -7.01
C ALA A 16 -3.26 -27.02 -5.49
N PHE A 17 -2.55 -27.88 -4.74
CA PHE A 17 -2.46 -27.78 -3.29
C PHE A 17 -1.80 -26.46 -2.85
N THR A 18 -0.67 -26.11 -3.46
CA THR A 18 0.07 -24.89 -3.13
C THR A 18 -0.73 -23.63 -3.48
N LEU A 19 -1.42 -23.63 -4.62
CA LEU A 19 -2.32 -22.55 -5.02
C LEU A 19 -3.49 -22.41 -4.04
N GLN A 20 -4.11 -23.52 -3.63
CA GLN A 20 -5.19 -23.51 -2.65
C GLN A 20 -4.72 -22.94 -1.30
N LYS A 21 -3.53 -23.34 -0.85
CA LYS A 21 -2.89 -22.79 0.35
C LYS A 21 -2.69 -21.28 0.21
N TYR A 22 -2.18 -20.80 -0.91
CA TYR A 22 -2.03 -19.37 -1.19
C TYR A 22 -3.37 -18.63 -1.13
N LEU A 23 -4.43 -19.14 -1.78
CA LEU A 23 -5.75 -18.50 -1.79
C LEU A 23 -6.34 -18.37 -0.37
N ARG A 24 -6.18 -19.41 0.45
CA ARG A 24 -6.62 -19.35 1.86
C ARG A 24 -5.84 -18.31 2.66
N LEU A 25 -4.52 -18.26 2.50
CA LEU A 25 -3.68 -17.27 3.17
C LEU A 25 -4.04 -15.85 2.71
N GLN A 26 -4.35 -15.66 1.44
CA GLN A 26 -4.79 -14.39 0.89
C GLN A 26 -6.09 -13.90 1.52
N GLN A 27 -7.07 -14.80 1.70
CA GLN A 27 -8.30 -14.48 2.42
C GLN A 27 -8.01 -14.08 3.87
N GLN A 28 -7.12 -14.79 4.56
CA GLN A 28 -6.73 -14.44 5.93
C GLN A 28 -6.05 -13.07 5.98
N HIS A 29 -5.13 -12.78 5.04
CA HIS A 29 -4.49 -11.48 4.91
C HIS A 29 -5.52 -10.35 4.77
N GLU A 30 -6.50 -10.50 3.87
CA GLU A 30 -7.58 -9.52 3.68
C GLU A 30 -8.41 -9.31 4.94
N GLN A 31 -8.72 -10.38 5.67
CA GLN A 31 -9.44 -10.29 6.95
C GLN A 31 -8.64 -9.50 8.00
N LEU A 32 -7.34 -9.79 8.15
CA LEU A 32 -6.46 -9.08 9.08
C LEU A 32 -6.31 -7.59 8.70
N CYS A 33 -6.17 -7.28 7.41
CA CYS A 33 -6.14 -5.89 6.92
C CYS A 33 -7.44 -5.15 7.24
N ASN A 34 -8.60 -5.76 6.96
CA ASN A 34 -9.91 -5.19 7.30
C ASN A 34 -10.08 -5.01 8.82
N ASN A 35 -9.58 -5.94 9.63
CA ASN A 35 -9.65 -5.85 11.09
C ASN A 35 -8.78 -4.70 11.62
N LEU A 36 -7.56 -4.56 11.10
CA LEU A 36 -6.67 -3.44 11.40
C LEU A 36 -7.29 -2.08 11.01
N GLU A 37 -7.99 -2.01 9.87
CA GLU A 37 -8.71 -0.80 9.47
C GLU A 37 -9.88 -0.45 10.40
N GLN A 38 -10.51 -1.44 11.04
CA GLN A 38 -11.60 -1.22 12.01
C GLN A 38 -11.09 -0.84 13.39
N ILE A 39 -9.98 -1.44 13.85
CA ILE A 39 -9.39 -1.16 15.17
C ILE A 39 -8.62 0.15 15.15
N ARG A 40 -7.99 0.50 14.02
CA ARG A 40 -7.39 1.83 13.86
C ARG A 40 -8.52 2.84 13.95
N PRO A 41 -8.45 3.84 14.86
CA PRO A 41 -9.54 4.76 15.06
C PRO A 41 -9.81 5.44 13.73
N ARG A 42 -10.98 5.15 13.15
CA ARG A 42 -11.62 6.08 12.21
C ARG A 42 -11.65 7.39 12.97
N THR A 43 -10.91 8.39 12.50
CA THR A 43 -11.08 9.78 12.90
C THR A 43 -12.58 10.01 13.03
N ALA A 44 -13.09 10.08 14.25
CA ALA A 44 -14.51 10.04 14.51
C ALA A 44 -15.12 11.19 13.71
N SER A 45 -15.88 10.86 12.68
CA SER A 45 -16.72 11.84 12.02
C SER A 45 -17.76 12.25 13.04
N THR A 46 -17.46 13.33 13.77
CA THR A 46 -18.45 14.10 14.49
C THR A 46 -19.50 14.50 13.46
N GLY A 47 -20.66 13.85 13.54
CA GLY A 47 -21.74 14.05 12.59
C GLY A 47 -22.11 15.52 12.51
N THR A 48 -22.01 16.10 11.32
CA THR A 48 -22.86 17.21 10.92
C THR A 48 -23.48 16.84 9.59
N LEU A 49 -24.80 16.60 9.62
CA LEU A 49 -25.67 16.59 8.45
C LEU A 49 -25.40 17.86 7.64
N SER A 50 -25.04 17.72 6.37
CA SER A 50 -25.35 18.72 5.33
C SER A 50 -25.33 18.08 3.96
N THR A 51 -26.52 17.65 3.55
CA THR A 51 -27.00 17.58 2.18
C THR A 51 -26.48 18.72 1.31
N ILE A 52 -25.83 18.42 0.20
CA ILE A 52 -26.08 19.11 -1.08
C ILE A 52 -25.60 18.26 -2.26
N SER A 53 -26.55 18.04 -3.17
CA SER A 53 -26.46 17.22 -4.37
C SER A 53 -25.98 18.04 -5.58
N SER A 54 -25.02 17.47 -6.32
CA SER A 54 -24.92 17.47 -7.80
C SER A 54 -24.74 18.82 -8.56
N PRO A 55 -24.72 18.85 -9.91
CA PRO A 55 -23.53 18.82 -10.78
C PRO A 55 -23.47 20.01 -11.78
N SER A 56 -22.34 20.31 -12.47
CA SER A 56 -22.41 20.97 -13.80
C SER A 56 -21.08 21.15 -14.54
N THR A 57 -21.01 20.53 -15.74
CA THR A 57 -20.65 21.08 -17.06
C THR A 57 -19.67 22.27 -17.21
N SER A 58 -18.61 22.04 -18.01
CA SER A 58 -17.79 23.07 -18.69
C SER A 58 -18.59 24.02 -19.59
N PRO A 59 -18.00 25.19 -19.95
CA PRO A 59 -17.82 25.45 -21.39
C PRO A 59 -16.47 26.09 -21.79
N VAL A 60 -16.27 26.04 -23.11
CA VAL A 60 -15.12 26.28 -23.99
C VAL A 60 -14.81 27.78 -24.22
N ARG A 61 -13.55 28.10 -24.63
CA ARG A 61 -13.12 28.93 -25.80
C ARG A 61 -11.71 29.55 -25.57
N SER A 62 -10.63 29.05 -26.20
CA SER A 62 -10.03 29.46 -27.51
C SER A 62 -9.72 30.97 -27.60
N SER A 63 -8.54 31.50 -28.01
CA SER A 63 -7.38 31.01 -28.75
C SER A 63 -6.42 32.20 -29.04
N ILE A 64 -5.23 31.92 -29.60
CA ILE A 64 -4.41 32.77 -30.51
C ILE A 64 -3.13 33.42 -29.94
N LEU A 65 -2.00 32.78 -30.33
CA LEU A 65 -0.75 33.28 -30.91
C LEU A 65 -0.04 34.52 -30.30
N THR A 66 1.25 34.39 -29.99
CA THR A 66 2.34 34.87 -30.87
C THR A 66 3.72 34.52 -30.29
N SER A 67 4.59 34.07 -31.19
CA SER A 67 6.02 33.86 -30.98
C SER A 67 6.74 35.20 -30.78
N SER A 68 7.78 35.23 -29.93
CA SER A 68 9.12 35.79 -30.23
C SER A 68 9.85 36.31 -28.97
N ARG A 69 11.18 36.22 -29.05
CA ARG A 69 12.22 36.96 -28.30
C ARG A 69 12.69 36.42 -26.95
N ARG A 70 13.75 35.60 -27.09
CA ARG A 70 14.95 35.59 -26.25
C ARG A 70 15.35 37.03 -25.85
N HIS A 71 15.78 37.23 -24.61
CA HIS A 71 16.98 38.01 -24.23
C HIS A 71 17.35 37.68 -22.78
N SER A 72 18.52 37.07 -22.62
CA SER A 72 19.25 36.97 -21.35
C SER A 72 20.14 38.21 -21.20
N ARG A 73 20.52 38.53 -19.96
CA ARG A 73 21.32 39.69 -19.46
C ARG A 73 20.40 40.82 -18.97
N SER A 74 20.52 41.38 -17.77
CA SER A 74 21.69 41.67 -16.93
C SER A 74 21.22 42.08 -15.52
N GLY A 75 22.15 42.19 -14.57
CA GLY A 75 22.06 43.21 -13.51
C GLY A 75 22.13 42.70 -12.07
N GLY A 76 23.24 43.00 -11.40
CA GLY A 76 23.55 42.66 -10.01
C GLY A 76 22.77 43.45 -8.93
N PRO A 77 23.29 43.50 -7.68
CA PRO A 77 22.48 43.25 -6.48
C PRO A 77 22.12 44.49 -5.65
N SER A 78 21.35 44.22 -4.57
CA SER A 78 21.19 45.02 -3.33
C SER A 78 19.97 45.96 -3.28
N ARG A 79 19.00 45.68 -2.41
CA ARG A 79 18.89 46.25 -1.04
C ARG A 79 17.49 45.99 -0.43
N ARG A 80 17.54 45.49 0.81
CA ARG A 80 16.64 45.77 1.96
C ARG A 80 15.14 45.90 1.69
N GLY A 81 14.39 44.90 2.17
CA GLY A 81 12.98 45.02 2.53
C GLY A 81 12.66 44.13 3.72
N SER A 82 12.63 44.71 4.93
CA SER A 82 12.10 44.08 6.13
C SER A 82 10.61 43.79 5.95
N ARG A 83 10.22 42.51 5.91
CA ARG A 83 8.83 42.06 6.13
C ARG A 83 8.87 40.69 6.82
N GLN A 84 8.72 40.77 8.15
CA GLN A 84 7.97 39.89 9.05
C GLN A 84 7.84 38.41 8.64
N PRO A 85 8.21 37.44 9.51
CA PRO A 85 7.81 36.07 9.31
C PRO A 85 6.28 36.04 9.36
N ARG A 86 5.64 35.75 8.21
CA ARG A 86 4.25 35.30 8.24
C ARG A 86 4.28 34.00 9.03
N GLN A 87 3.88 34.08 10.29
CA GLN A 87 3.31 32.95 11.00
C GLN A 87 2.21 32.42 10.08
N SER A 88 2.54 31.38 9.30
CA SER A 88 1.56 30.58 8.62
C SER A 88 0.89 29.81 9.72
N ASN A 89 -0.15 30.43 10.28
CA ASN A 89 -1.10 29.80 11.17
C ASN A 89 -1.93 28.83 10.33
N ASN A 90 -1.31 27.71 9.95
CA ASN A 90 -1.93 26.62 9.22
C ASN A 90 -1.95 25.40 10.14
N GLY A 91 -2.92 25.40 11.06
CA GLY A 91 -3.70 24.22 11.37
C GLY A 91 -3.00 23.06 12.08
N TRP A 92 -2.23 23.34 13.15
CA TRP A 92 -1.83 22.29 14.11
C TRP A 92 -2.87 22.07 15.22
N GLU A 93 -4.05 22.66 15.10
CA GLU A 93 -5.14 22.54 16.07
C GLU A 93 -6.37 21.96 15.38
N ASP A 94 -6.34 20.63 15.13
CA ASP A 94 -7.51 19.75 15.34
C ASP A 94 -7.20 18.25 15.18
N GLN A 95 -5.93 17.84 15.10
CA GLN A 95 -5.57 16.44 15.30
C GLN A 95 -5.18 16.26 16.76
N LEU A 96 -6.18 16.37 17.65
CA LEU A 96 -6.10 15.65 18.91
C LEU A 96 -5.93 14.18 18.51
N ASP A 97 -4.69 13.69 18.54
CA ASP A 97 -4.42 12.26 18.62
C ASP A 97 -5.24 11.80 19.82
N THR A 98 -6.37 11.15 19.53
CA THR A 98 -7.15 10.48 20.57
C THR A 98 -6.17 9.49 21.15
N ILE A 99 -5.69 9.75 22.37
CA ILE A 99 -4.73 8.90 23.06
C ILE A 99 -5.35 7.52 23.02
N LEU A 100 -4.76 6.63 22.20
CA LEU A 100 -5.26 5.29 22.07
C LEU A 100 -5.08 4.60 23.40
N ASP A 101 -6.15 3.99 23.91
CA ASP A 101 -6.08 3.14 25.09
C ASP A 101 -4.98 2.08 24.88
N GLU A 102 -4.17 1.84 25.90
CA GLU A 102 -3.03 0.90 25.82
C GLU A 102 -3.47 -0.49 25.33
N GLU A 103 -4.68 -0.92 25.70
CA GLU A 103 -5.38 -2.12 25.21
C GLU A 103 -5.51 -2.12 23.68
N THR A 104 -5.94 -0.99 23.09
CA THR A 104 -6.13 -0.84 21.65
C THR A 104 -4.78 -0.87 20.93
N ILE A 105 -3.74 -0.24 21.50
CA ILE A 105 -2.38 -0.27 20.95
C ILE A 105 -1.83 -1.70 20.93
N TYR A 106 -2.03 -2.45 22.02
CA TYR A 106 -1.63 -3.86 22.08
C TYR A 106 -2.39 -4.71 21.06
N GLN A 107 -3.69 -4.49 20.92
CA GLN A 107 -4.53 -5.20 19.95
C GLN A 107 -4.08 -4.94 18.50
N ILE A 108 -3.80 -3.69 18.14
CA ILE A 108 -3.23 -3.34 16.83
C ILE A 108 -1.89 -4.04 16.62
N SER A 109 -1.01 -4.02 17.62
CA SER A 109 0.33 -4.62 17.52
C SER A 109 0.27 -6.14 17.34
N ALA A 110 -0.62 -6.81 18.08
CA ALA A 110 -0.85 -8.25 17.96
C ALA A 110 -1.39 -8.63 16.57
N GLU A 111 -2.32 -7.85 16.04
CA GLU A 111 -2.91 -8.08 14.73
C GLU A 111 -1.90 -7.76 13.59
N GLU A 112 -1.07 -6.72 13.73
CA GLU A 112 0.04 -6.44 12.81
C GLU A 112 1.12 -7.54 12.84
N GLN A 113 1.31 -8.21 13.97
CA GLN A 113 2.21 -9.37 14.06
C GLN A 113 1.62 -10.57 13.31
N ARG A 114 0.33 -10.87 13.52
CA ARG A 114 -0.36 -11.94 12.76
C ARG A 114 -0.32 -11.67 11.26
N LEU A 115 -0.53 -10.42 10.84
CA LEU A 115 -0.44 -10.03 9.43
C LEU A 115 0.95 -10.29 8.85
N PHE A 116 2.00 -10.01 9.63
CA PHE A 116 3.37 -10.30 9.24
C PHE A 116 3.61 -11.81 9.05
N ASP A 117 3.14 -12.64 9.99
CA ASP A 117 3.31 -14.09 9.94
C ASP A 117 2.55 -14.72 8.74
N VAL A 118 1.35 -14.21 8.45
CA VAL A 118 0.58 -14.60 7.26
C VAL A 118 1.32 -14.17 5.98
N ASN A 119 1.88 -12.97 5.92
CA ASN A 119 2.65 -12.52 4.76
C ASN A 119 3.92 -13.35 4.52
N GLU A 120 4.63 -13.77 5.57
CA GLU A 120 5.74 -14.74 5.45
C GLU A 120 5.25 -16.09 4.90
N SER A 121 4.07 -16.55 5.34
CA SER A 121 3.45 -17.78 4.84
C SER A 121 3.03 -17.68 3.37
N ILE A 122 2.48 -16.53 2.95
CA ILE A 122 2.14 -16.22 1.55
C ILE A 122 3.41 -16.24 0.70
N LYS A 123 4.46 -15.55 1.15
CA LYS A 123 5.77 -15.53 0.48
C LYS A 123 6.29 -16.95 0.26
N ARG A 124 6.21 -17.79 1.29
CA ARG A 124 6.63 -19.19 1.21
C ARG A 124 5.80 -19.98 0.20
N ALA A 125 4.47 -19.86 0.23
CA ALA A 125 3.58 -20.53 -0.71
C ALA A 125 3.83 -20.10 -2.16
N LEU A 126 4.04 -18.81 -2.42
CA LEU A 126 4.38 -18.29 -3.75
C LEU A 126 5.74 -18.79 -4.24
N THR A 127 6.72 -18.91 -3.34
CA THR A 127 8.04 -19.48 -3.68
C THR A 127 7.92 -20.98 -4.00
N GLU A 128 7.15 -21.73 -3.20
CA GLU A 128 6.80 -23.14 -3.48
C GLU A 128 6.09 -23.26 -4.84
N LEU A 129 5.18 -22.34 -5.16
CA LEU A 129 4.45 -22.31 -6.42
C LEU A 129 5.37 -22.08 -7.63
N LEU A 130 6.35 -21.18 -7.50
CA LEU A 130 7.37 -20.95 -8.54
C LEU A 130 8.30 -22.15 -8.75
N ASN A 131 8.46 -22.99 -7.73
CA ASN A 131 9.24 -24.22 -7.81
C ASN A 131 8.46 -25.39 -8.44
N CYS A 132 7.14 -25.27 -8.62
CA CYS A 132 6.33 -26.30 -9.28
C CYS A 132 6.63 -26.36 -10.78
N ASP A 133 6.85 -27.56 -11.33
CA ASP A 133 7.16 -27.72 -12.76
C ASP A 133 6.05 -27.21 -13.70
N ALA A 134 4.78 -27.32 -13.31
CA ALA A 134 3.66 -26.73 -14.04
C ALA A 134 3.83 -25.20 -14.24
N VAL A 135 4.29 -24.51 -13.20
CA VAL A 135 4.52 -23.05 -13.22
C VAL A 135 5.86 -22.71 -13.85
N ARG A 136 6.86 -23.59 -13.79
CA ARG A 136 8.16 -23.42 -14.48
C ARG A 136 8.07 -23.55 -16.00
N ASN A 137 6.99 -24.14 -16.51
CA ASN A 137 6.72 -24.25 -17.94
C ASN A 137 5.71 -23.21 -18.44
N ASP A 138 4.83 -22.66 -17.59
CA ASP A 138 3.91 -21.56 -17.96
C ASP A 138 4.44 -20.18 -17.55
N MET A 139 4.83 -19.37 -18.55
CA MET A 139 5.35 -18.01 -18.34
C MET A 139 4.31 -17.07 -17.71
N THR A 140 3.02 -17.23 -18.04
CA THR A 140 1.96 -16.34 -17.57
C THR A 140 1.76 -16.52 -16.06
N THR A 141 1.57 -17.76 -15.62
CA THR A 141 1.42 -18.07 -14.20
C THR A 141 2.68 -17.71 -13.40
N ARG A 142 3.87 -17.90 -13.99
CA ARG A 142 5.13 -17.49 -13.35
C ARG A 142 5.23 -15.99 -13.13
N MET A 143 4.93 -15.18 -14.16
CA MET A 143 4.95 -13.73 -14.05
C MET A 143 3.94 -13.23 -13.01
N TRP A 144 2.75 -13.82 -12.98
CA TRP A 144 1.74 -13.52 -11.96
C TRP A 144 2.24 -13.83 -10.54
N ALA A 145 2.79 -15.03 -10.32
CA ALA A 145 3.32 -15.43 -9.02
C ALA A 145 4.50 -14.55 -8.58
N GLN A 146 5.39 -14.17 -9.50
CA GLN A 146 6.49 -13.23 -9.24
C GLN A 146 5.97 -11.83 -8.90
N ALA A 147 5.02 -11.28 -9.65
CA ALA A 147 4.44 -9.98 -9.36
C ALA A 147 3.82 -9.96 -7.96
N ARG A 148 3.09 -11.02 -7.61
CA ARG A 148 2.48 -11.15 -6.29
C ARG A 148 3.52 -11.29 -5.17
N LEU A 149 4.59 -12.03 -5.42
CA LEU A 149 5.70 -12.17 -4.47
C LEU A 149 6.33 -10.81 -4.16
N MET A 150 6.57 -10.00 -5.18
CA MET A 150 7.16 -8.66 -5.03
C MET A 150 6.26 -7.73 -4.19
N GLU A 151 4.95 -7.82 -4.38
CA GLU A 151 3.96 -7.10 -3.60
C GLU A 151 3.98 -7.52 -2.12
N THR A 152 3.91 -8.82 -1.83
CA THR A 152 4.00 -9.35 -0.47
C THR A 152 5.31 -8.93 0.22
N GLU A 153 6.44 -8.96 -0.49
CA GLU A 153 7.71 -8.50 0.07
C GLU A 153 7.75 -6.98 0.30
N LYS A 154 7.04 -6.19 -0.51
CA LYS A 154 6.93 -4.75 -0.29
C LYS A 154 6.17 -4.45 1.00
N GLU A 155 5.11 -5.21 1.29
CA GLU A 155 4.35 -5.09 2.54
C GLU A 155 5.16 -5.53 3.77
N LEU A 156 5.91 -6.62 3.67
CA LEU A 156 6.82 -7.05 4.76
C LEU A 156 7.87 -5.96 5.07
N ARG A 157 8.37 -5.27 4.03
CA ARG A 157 9.31 -4.14 4.16
C ARG A 157 8.67 -2.91 4.80
N SER A 158 7.42 -2.58 4.48
CA SER A 158 6.73 -1.43 5.07
C SER A 158 6.36 -1.66 6.54
N GLY A 159 5.93 -2.87 6.90
CA GLY A 159 5.65 -3.26 8.29
C GLY A 159 6.88 -3.19 9.19
N ARG A 160 8.07 -3.57 8.67
CA ARG A 160 9.33 -3.46 9.43
C ARG A 160 9.69 -2.03 9.77
N ARG A 161 9.49 -1.08 8.83
CA ARG A 161 9.80 0.34 9.04
C ARG A 161 8.90 1.00 10.08
N ARG A 162 7.63 0.62 10.16
CA ARG A 162 6.68 1.14 11.16
C ARG A 162 7.04 0.68 12.58
N ARG A 163 7.60 -0.52 12.73
CA ARG A 163 8.04 -1.09 14.01
C ARG A 163 9.44 -0.64 14.46
N SER A 164 10.21 0.02 13.59
CA SER A 164 11.59 0.40 13.87
C SER A 164 11.78 1.88 14.25
N SER A 165 10.73 2.61 14.62
CA SER A 165 10.90 3.94 15.23
C SER A 165 11.40 3.78 16.67
N PRO A 166 12.63 4.19 17.01
CA PRO A 166 13.03 4.23 18.40
C PRO A 166 12.19 5.31 19.10
N SER A 167 11.41 4.89 20.10
CA SER A 167 10.89 5.81 21.10
C SER A 167 12.11 6.53 21.69
N ARG A 168 12.26 7.83 21.42
CA ARG A 168 13.23 8.66 22.12
C ARG A 168 12.63 8.94 23.50
N GLU A 169 13.12 8.22 24.51
CA GLU A 169 13.10 8.68 25.90
C GLU A 169 13.81 10.03 26.05
#